data_AF-A0A7G8P9F2-F1
#
_entry.id   AF-A0A7G8P9F2-F1
#
_cell.length_a   1.000
_cell.length_b   1.000
_cell.length_c   1.000
_cell.angle_alpha   90.00
_cell.angle_beta   90.00
_cell.angle_gamma   90.00
#
_symmetry.space_group_name_H-M   'P 1'
#
loop_
_entity.id
_entity.type
_entity.pdbx_description
1 polymer ?
#
loop_
_entity_poly.entity_id
_entity_poly.type
_entity_poly.pdbx_seq_one_letter_code
_entity_poly.pdbx_strand_id
1 'polypeptide(L)' 'MTTATYVLLAIYISAAAIEIAGICLTVGTYVEWKDGLGTVHQPETKMEALRGPVLIAIGVIVGLSGNIVSMFFTP' A
#
# COMPACT_ATOMS: atom_id res chain seq x y z
N MET A 1 -1.00 23.92 -13.08
CA MET A 1 -0.50 23.20 -11.88
C MET A 1 1.00 23.43 -11.78
N THR A 2 1.55 23.57 -10.56
CA THR A 2 3.00 23.77 -10.38
C THR A 2 3.75 22.43 -10.47
N THR A 3 5.05 22.45 -10.76
CA THR A 3 5.91 21.26 -10.73
C THR A 3 5.83 20.53 -9.39
N ALA A 4 5.77 21.27 -8.27
CA ALA A 4 5.57 20.70 -6.94
C ALA A 4 4.25 19.93 -6.82
N THR A 5 3.17 20.44 -7.41
CA THR A 5 1.87 19.75 -7.44
C THR A 5 1.95 18.42 -8.21
N TYR A 6 2.65 18.36 -9.35
CA TYR A 6 2.82 17.12 -10.11
C TYR A 6 3.66 16.07 -9.35
N VAL A 7 4.72 16.52 -8.67
CA VAL A 7 5.56 15.64 -7.84
C VAL A 7 4.75 15.06 -6.67
N LEU A 8 4.02 15.90 -5.93
CA LEU A 8 3.17 15.44 -4.83
C LEU A 8 2.09 14.47 -5.30
N LEU A 9 1.44 14.76 -6.43
CA LEU A 9 0.45 13.87 -7.02
C LEU A 9 1.04 12.50 -7.37
N ALA A 10 2.24 12.47 -7.98
CA ALA A 10 2.93 11.22 -8.30
C ALA A 10 3.28 10.40 -7.03
N ILE A 11 3.71 11.07 -5.96
CA ILE A 11 3.98 10.44 -4.65
C ILE A 11 2.71 9.79 -4.11
N TYR A 12 1.59 10.51 -4.06
CA TYR A 12 0.34 9.97 -3.52
C TYR A 12 -0.23 8.82 -4.36
N ILE A 13 -0.16 8.91 -5.69
CA ILE A 13 -0.57 7.81 -6.57
C ILE A 13 0.30 6.58 -6.33
N SER A 14 1.62 6.77 -6.19
CA SER A 14 2.55 5.67 -5.91
C SER A 14 2.29 5.04 -4.55
N ALA A 15 2.05 5.84 -3.51
CA ALA A 15 1.69 5.38 -2.17
C ALA A 15 0.44 4.50 -2.21
N ALA A 16 -0.64 5.00 -2.85
CA ALA A 16 -1.89 4.27 -2.98
C ALA A 16 -1.71 2.95 -3.76
N ALA A 17 -0.93 2.97 -4.85
CA ALA A 17 -0.65 1.75 -5.63
C ALA A 17 0.08 0.68 -4.80
N ILE A 18 1.04 1.10 -3.97
CA ILE A 18 1.77 0.21 -3.04
C ILE A 18 0.81 -0.38 -1.99
N GLU A 19 -0.05 0.45 -1.40
CA GLU A 19 -1.04 -0.01 -0.43
C GLU A 19 -2.03 -1.01 -1.03
N ILE A 20 -2.55 -0.73 -2.23
CA ILE A 20 -3.44 -1.65 -2.95
C ILE A 20 -2.73 -2.97 -3.22
N ALA A 21 -1.47 -2.93 -3.68
CA ALA A 21 -0.68 -4.15 -3.89
C ALA A 21 -0.50 -4.94 -2.58
N GLY A 22 -0.22 -4.25 -1.47
CA GLY A 22 -0.10 -4.86 -0.15
C GLY A 22 -1.41 -5.47 0.36
N ILE A 23 -2.55 -4.82 0.12
CA ILE A 23 -3.89 -5.36 0.43
C ILE A 23 -4.17 -6.61 -0.40
N CYS A 24 -3.96 -6.55 -1.71
CA CYS A 24 -4.16 -7.70 -2.61
C CYS A 24 -3.29 -8.90 -2.20
N LEU A 25 -2.03 -8.65 -1.84
CA LEU A 25 -1.13 -9.69 -1.34
C LEU A 25 -1.59 -10.24 0.01
N THR A 26 -2.06 -9.38 0.92
CA THR A 26 -2.61 -9.81 2.21
C THR A 26 -3.82 -10.71 1.98
N VAL A 27 -4.81 -10.26 1.19
CA VAL A 27 -5.99 -11.06 0.89
C VAL A 27 -5.61 -12.37 0.20
N GLY A 28 -4.72 -12.34 -0.79
CA GLY A 28 -4.26 -13.55 -1.48
C GLY A 28 -3.45 -14.51 -0.59
N THR A 29 -2.87 -14.02 0.50
CA THR A 29 -2.14 -14.85 1.48
C THR A 29 -3.07 -15.53 2.48
N TYR A 30 -4.22 -14.93 2.79
CA TYR A 30 -5.12 -15.45 3.82
C TYR A 30 -6.42 -16.04 3.26
N VAL A 31 -6.80 -15.69 2.03
CA VAL A 31 -8.08 -16.06 1.44
C VAL A 31 -7.85 -16.86 0.16
N GLU A 32 -8.24 -18.12 0.20
CA GLU A 32 -8.34 -18.96 -0.99
C GLU A 32 -9.78 -18.92 -1.51
N TRP A 33 -9.94 -18.67 -2.82
CA TRP A 33 -11.25 -18.59 -3.46
C TRP A 33 -11.52 -19.87 -4.24
N LYS A 34 -12.56 -20.61 -3.85
CA LYS A 34 -12.99 -21.84 -4.53
C LYS A 34 -14.50 -21.83 -4.69
N ASP A 35 -14.97 -22.04 -5.91
CA ASP A 35 -16.40 -22.09 -6.25
C ASP A 35 -17.20 -20.84 -5.78
N GLY A 36 -16.55 -19.68 -5.76
CA GLY A 36 -17.15 -18.41 -5.31
C GLY A 36 -17.21 -18.23 -3.79
N LEU A 37 -16.72 -19.20 -3.00
CA LEU A 37 -16.59 -19.11 -1.55
C LEU A 37 -15.13 -18.81 -1.18
N GLY A 38 -14.94 -17.82 -0.31
CA GLY A 38 -13.63 -17.49 0.25
C GLY A 38 -13.39 -18.26 1.55
N THR A 39 -12.37 -19.10 1.58
CA THR A 39 -11.92 -19.80 2.80
C THR A 39 -10.67 -19.17 3.36
N VAL A 40 -10.69 -18.87 4.66
CA VAL A 40 -9.54 -18.30 5.37
C VAL A 40 -8.58 -19.41 5.76
N HIS A 41 -7.31 -19.28 5.40
CA HIS A 41 -6.24 -20.17 5.86
C HIS A 41 -5.13 -19.36 6.53
N GLN A 42 -4.28 -20.05 7.30
CA GLN A 42 -3.08 -19.42 7.85
C GLN A 42 -1.89 -19.64 6.91
N PRO A 43 -1.07 -18.60 6.71
CA PRO A 43 0.16 -18.73 5.94
C PRO A 43 1.13 -19.71 6.61
N GLU A 44 1.81 -20.51 5.78
CA GLU A 44 2.77 -21.52 6.25
C GLU A 44 4.00 -20.87 6.90
N THR A 45 4.37 -19.67 6.42
CA THR A 45 5.56 -18.96 6.89
C THR A 45 5.25 -17.56 7.41
N LYS A 46 6.04 -17.12 8.39
CA LYS A 46 5.99 -15.74 8.92
C LYS A 46 6.30 -14.70 7.84
N MET A 47 7.09 -15.05 6.83
CA MET A 47 7.41 -14.13 5.73
C MET A 47 6.21 -13.91 4.82
N GLU A 48 5.47 -14.94 4.45
CA GLU A 48 4.24 -14.76 3.68
C GLU A 48 3.23 -13.90 4.43
N ALA A 49 3.04 -14.17 5.73
CA ALA A 49 2.17 -13.40 6.61
C ALA A 49 2.48 -11.89 6.63
N LEU A 50 3.76 -11.52 6.47
CA LEU A 50 4.25 -10.15 6.64
C LEU A 50 4.39 -9.37 5.31
N ARG A 51 4.49 -10.02 4.16
CA ARG A 51 4.74 -9.33 2.87
C ARG A 51 3.70 -8.26 2.55
N GLY A 52 2.42 -8.59 2.65
CA GLY A 52 1.32 -7.66 2.42
C GLY A 52 1.30 -6.50 3.42
N PRO A 53 1.28 -6.77 4.74
CA PRO A 53 1.34 -5.73 5.76
C PRO A 53 2.56 -4.80 5.66
N VAL A 54 3.73 -5.34 5.33
CA VAL A 54 4.96 -4.54 5.15
C VAL A 54 4.82 -3.61 3.94
N LEU A 55 4.26 -4.07 2.83
CA LEU A 55 4.00 -3.21 1.67
C LEU A 55 3.03 -2.08 2.02
N ILE A 56 1.95 -2.37 2.75
CA ILE A 56 1.02 -1.33 3.24
C ILE A 56 1.77 -0.30 4.08
N ALA A 57 2.58 -0.74 5.05
CA ALA A 57 3.36 0.16 5.90
C ALA A 57 4.32 1.05 5.08
N ILE A 58 4.95 0.51 4.03
CA ILE A 58 5.78 1.28 3.11
C ILE A 58 4.95 2.35 2.39
N GLY A 59 3.77 1.98 1.88
CA GLY A 59 2.85 2.92 1.22
C GLY A 59 2.45 4.08 2.12
N VAL A 60 2.10 3.79 3.39
CA VAL A 60 1.81 4.81 4.41
C VAL A 60 3.01 5.74 4.62
N ILE A 61 4.23 5.22 4.76
CA ILE A 61 5.44 6.04 4.96
C ILE A 61 5.69 6.97 3.75
N VAL A 62 5.47 6.47 2.54
CA VAL A 62 5.59 7.27 1.31
C VAL A 62 4.55 8.39 1.28
N GLY A 63 3.28 8.08 1.60
CA GLY A 63 2.21 9.08 1.68
C GLY A 63 2.46 10.15 2.75
N LEU A 64 2.91 9.74 3.95
CA LEU A 64 3.29 10.66 5.02
C LEU A 64 4.47 11.56 4.61
N SER A 65 5.44 11.03 3.86
CA SER A 65 6.54 11.83 3.32
C SER A 65 6.03 12.89 2.34
N GLY A 66 5.04 12.55 1.50
CA GLY A 66 4.33 13.52 0.65
C GLY A 66 3.65 14.63 1.46
N ASN A 67 2.98 14.28 2.55
CA ASN A 67 2.34 15.27 3.44
C ASN A 67 3.37 16.23 4.04
N ILE A 68 4.48 15.70 4.56
CA ILE A 68 5.57 16.51 5.14
C ILE A 68 6.12 17.46 4.09
N VAL A 69 6.43 16.97 2.88
CA VAL A 69 6.91 17.79 1.77
C VAL A 69 5.90 18.91 1.47
N SER A 70 4.61 18.60 1.38
CA SER A 70 3.60 19.61 1.08
C SER A 70 3.59 20.79 2.06
N MET A 71 3.90 20.56 3.35
CA MET A 71 3.96 21.63 4.36
C MET A 71 5.07 22.66 4.08
N PHE A 72 6.14 22.27 3.37
CA PHE A 72 7.24 23.16 3.01
C PHE A 72 7.06 23.83 1.63
N PHE A 73 6.09 23.38 0.84
CA PHE A 73 5.81 23.89 -0.52
C PHE A 73 4.45 24.59 -0.64
N THR A 74 3.67 24.65 0.44
CA THR A 74 2.41 25.42 0.49
C THR A 74 2.76 26.86 0.91
N PRO A 75 2.52 27.88 0.07
CA PRO A 75 2.79 29.28 0.41
C PRO A 75 1.89 29.83 1.50
#